data_AF-A0A7C5W2E4-F1
#
_entry.id   AF-A0A7C5W2E4-F1
#
_cell.length_a   1.000
_cell.length_b   1.000
_cell.length_c   1.000
_cell.angle_alpha   90.00
_cell.angle_beta   90.00
_cell.angle_gamma   90.00
#
_symmetry.space_group_name_H-M   'P 1'
#
loop_
_entity.id
_entity.type
_entity.pdbx_description
1 polymer ?
#
loop_
_entity_poly.entity_id
_entity_poly.type
_entity_poly.pdbx_seq_one_letter_code
_entity_poly.pdbx_strand_id
1 'polypeptide(L)'
;MQDKEIRDALLSMGLINQYQLEYADEWVRRSQTSFLSAVLELRLINEVSLLKYLATVEKTKYVSSEKLSKLKFSQRVLSYISSERAQRLSAMPIYIEPESGSVVFVMSYPFEP
;
A
#
# COMPACT_ATOMS: atom_id res chain seq x y z
N MET A 1 -1.93 11.72 -3.04
CA MET A 1 -2.83 11.32 -4.14
C MET A 1 -4.27 11.60 -3.72
N GLN A 2 -5.03 12.35 -4.51
CA GLN A 2 -6.44 12.62 -4.23
C GLN A 2 -7.30 11.43 -4.67
N ASP A 3 -8.41 11.15 -3.97
CA ASP A 3 -9.34 10.05 -4.28
C ASP A 3 -9.74 9.98 -5.77
N LYS A 4 -9.90 11.15 -6.39
CA LYS A 4 -10.21 11.29 -7.83
C LYS A 4 -9.13 10.69 -8.73
N GLU A 5 -7.86 10.96 -8.43
CA GLU A 5 -6.72 10.46 -9.22
C GLU A 5 -6.64 8.93 -9.17
N ILE A 6 -6.95 8.33 -8.01
CA ILE A 6 -7.00 6.88 -7.84
C ILE A 6 -8.07 6.27 -8.74
N ARG A 7 -9.26 6.85 -8.75
CA ARG A 7 -10.41 6.35 -9.53
C ARG A 7 -10.11 6.36 -11.02
N ASP A 8 -9.63 7.49 -11.52
CA ASP A 8 -9.27 7.67 -12.93
C ASP A 8 -8.16 6.69 -13.35
N ALA A 9 -7.17 6.51 -12.48
CA ALA A 9 -6.08 5.57 -12.74
C ALA A 9 -6.54 4.10 -12.74
N LEU A 10 -7.34 3.68 -11.76
CA LEU A 10 -7.86 2.31 -11.71
C LEU A 10 -8.75 1.97 -12.93
N LEU A 11 -9.55 2.94 -13.41
CA LEU A 11 -10.30 2.81 -14.66
C LEU A 11 -9.38 2.71 -15.89
N SER A 12 -8.42 3.63 -16.02
CA SER A 12 -7.54 3.70 -17.21
C SER A 12 -6.65 2.46 -17.36
N MET A 13 -6.30 1.81 -16.24
CA MET A 13 -5.54 0.56 -16.24
C MET A 13 -6.42 -0.69 -16.41
N GLY A 14 -7.75 -0.54 -16.49
CA GLY A 14 -8.69 -1.65 -16.58
C GLY A 14 -8.74 -2.52 -15.33
N LEU A 15 -8.29 -2.00 -14.18
CA LEU A 15 -8.35 -2.70 -12.89
C LEU A 15 -9.78 -2.72 -12.33
N ILE A 16 -10.56 -1.72 -12.68
CA ILE A 16 -12.01 -1.67 -12.52
C ILE A 16 -12.63 -1.16 -13.83
N ASN A 17 -13.89 -1.48 -14.07
CA ASN A 17 -14.68 -0.90 -15.17
C ASN A 17 -15.67 0.17 -14.64
N GLN A 18 -16.34 0.86 -15.56
CA GLN A 18 -17.28 1.94 -15.23
C GLN A 18 -18.42 1.49 -14.30
N TYR A 19 -18.97 0.30 -14.53
CA TYR A 19 -20.04 -0.26 -13.69
C TYR A 19 -19.54 -0.54 -12.26
N GLN A 20 -18.32 -1.07 -12.13
CA GLN A 20 -17.70 -1.33 -10.82
C GLN A 20 -17.38 -0.02 -10.09
N LEU A 21 -16.94 1.02 -10.80
CA LEU A 21 -16.73 2.34 -10.21
C LEU A 21 -18.02 2.90 -9.62
N GLU A 22 -19.10 2.89 -10.40
CA GLU A 22 -20.42 3.38 -9.96
C GLU A 22 -20.96 2.59 -8.76
N TYR A 23 -20.79 1.26 -8.79
CA TYR A 23 -21.19 0.40 -7.68
C TYR A 23 -20.40 0.67 -6.40
N ALA A 24 -19.08 0.88 -6.51
CA ALA A 24 -18.24 1.29 -5.38
C ALA A 24 -18.63 2.67 -4.85
N ASP A 25 -19.04 3.60 -5.71
CA ASP A 25 -19.51 4.93 -5.30
C ASP A 25 -20.82 4.92 -4.54
N GLU A 26 -21.75 4.06 -4.94
CA GLU A 26 -22.96 3.82 -4.15
C GLU A 26 -22.62 3.26 -2.77
N TRP A 27 -21.65 2.34 -2.68
CA TRP A 27 -21.21 1.80 -1.41
C TRP A 27 -20.57 2.85 -0.50
N VAL A 28 -19.62 3.64 -1.03
CA VAL A 28 -18.97 4.73 -0.29
C VAL A 28 -20.00 5.70 0.28
N ARG A 29 -21.00 6.10 -0.53
CA ARG A 29 -22.07 7.01 -0.07
C ARG A 29 -22.90 6.42 1.07
N ARG A 30 -23.17 5.11 1.05
CA ARG A 30 -24.02 4.44 2.04
C ARG A 30 -23.27 4.07 3.32
N SER A 31 -22.02 3.68 3.21
CA SER A 31 -21.20 3.15 4.30
C SER A 31 -20.26 4.17 4.91
N GLN A 32 -20.08 5.33 4.27
CA GLN A 32 -19.11 6.38 4.63
C GLN A 32 -17.66 5.87 4.71
N THR A 33 -17.33 4.78 4.01
CA THR A 33 -15.97 4.24 3.92
C THR A 33 -15.17 4.94 2.83
N SER A 34 -13.84 4.77 2.85
CA SER A 34 -12.99 5.20 1.73
C SER A 34 -13.31 4.41 0.45
N PHE A 35 -13.03 4.99 -0.72
CA PHE A 35 -13.18 4.30 -2.00
C PHE A 35 -12.31 3.04 -2.09
N LEU A 36 -11.06 3.10 -1.60
CA LEU A 36 -10.15 1.95 -1.59
C LEU A 36 -10.69 0.81 -0.72
N SER A 37 -11.25 1.14 0.45
CA SER A 37 -11.92 0.15 1.30
C SER A 37 -13.11 -0.48 0.57
N ALA A 38 -13.94 0.33 -0.08
CA ALA A 38 -15.11 -0.14 -0.81
C ALA A 38 -14.75 -1.13 -1.94
N VAL A 39 -13.75 -0.81 -2.77
CA VAL A 39 -13.35 -1.71 -3.88
C VAL A 39 -12.76 -3.04 -3.40
N LEU A 40 -12.13 -3.07 -2.21
CA LEU A 40 -11.63 -4.28 -1.59
C LEU A 40 -12.76 -5.10 -0.94
N GLU A 41 -13.63 -4.45 -0.18
CA GLU A 41 -14.80 -5.09 0.47
C GLU A 41 -15.73 -5.74 -0.56
N LEU A 42 -16.02 -5.01 -1.64
CA LEU A 42 -16.84 -5.48 -2.75
C LEU A 42 -16.11 -6.44 -3.68
N ARG A 43 -14.82 -6.73 -3.42
CA ARG A 43 -13.95 -7.62 -4.21
C ARG A 43 -13.90 -7.24 -5.70
N LEU A 44 -13.98 -5.94 -5.99
CA LEU A 44 -13.93 -5.41 -7.37
C LEU A 44 -12.51 -5.43 -7.92
N ILE A 45 -11.52 -5.31 -7.01
CA ILE A 45 -10.10 -5.47 -7.29
C ILE A 45 -9.51 -6.43 -6.27
N ASN A 46 -8.52 -7.24 -6.69
CA ASN A 46 -7.75 -8.02 -5.72
C ASN A 46 -6.71 -7.13 -5.01
N GLU A 47 -6.48 -7.39 -3.73
CA GLU A 47 -5.58 -6.61 -2.87
C GLU A 47 -4.16 -6.53 -3.44
N VAL A 48 -3.65 -7.62 -4.00
CA VAL A 48 -2.30 -7.66 -4.58
C VAL A 48 -2.15 -6.70 -5.77
N SER A 49 -3.16 -6.61 -6.63
CA SER A 49 -3.15 -5.72 -7.80
C SER A 49 -3.26 -4.28 -7.36
N LEU A 50 -4.08 -4.00 -6.34
CA LEU A 50 -4.16 -2.69 -5.74
C LEU A 50 -2.81 -2.26 -5.14
N LEU A 51 -2.17 -3.11 -4.32
CA LEU A 51 -0.88 -2.79 -3.70
C LEU A 51 0.24 -2.60 -4.73
N LYS A 52 0.24 -3.38 -5.82
CA LYS A 52 1.18 -3.17 -6.95
C LYS A 52 0.94 -1.86 -7.67
N TYR A 53 -0.32 -1.48 -7.88
CA TYR A 53 -0.68 -0.20 -8.45
C TYR A 53 -0.18 0.95 -7.56
N LEU A 54 -0.52 0.93 -6.28
CA LEU A 54 -0.10 1.96 -5.31
C LEU A 54 1.42 2.08 -5.26
N ALA A 55 2.14 0.96 -5.30
CA ALA A 55 3.60 0.97 -5.36
C ALA A 55 4.14 1.67 -6.62
N THR A 56 3.50 1.43 -7.79
CA THR A 56 3.91 2.04 -9.06
C THR A 56 3.71 3.55 -9.05
N VAL A 57 2.57 4.02 -8.55
CA VAL A 57 2.26 5.45 -8.46
C VAL A 57 3.24 6.17 -7.55
N GLU A 58 3.52 5.60 -6.39
CA GLU A 58 4.42 6.20 -5.39
C GLU A 58 5.91 5.93 -5.68
N LYS A 59 6.23 5.29 -6.81
CA LYS A 59 7.60 4.91 -7.17
C LYS A 59 8.29 4.07 -6.10
N THR A 60 7.51 3.28 -5.36
CA THR A 60 7.99 2.30 -4.38
C THR A 60 7.92 0.89 -4.97
N LYS A 61 8.36 -0.11 -4.20
CA LYS A 61 8.36 -1.51 -4.63
C LYS A 61 7.35 -2.30 -3.82
N TYR A 62 6.45 -2.98 -4.51
CA TYR A 62 5.58 -3.98 -3.89
C TYR A 62 6.43 -5.20 -3.45
N VAL A 63 6.19 -5.65 -2.23
CA VAL A 63 6.76 -6.88 -1.69
C VAL A 63 5.65 -7.68 -1.02
N SER A 64 5.51 -8.95 -1.40
CA SER A 64 4.52 -9.85 -0.82
C SER A 64 4.92 -10.29 0.59
N SER A 65 3.94 -10.53 1.47
CA SER A 65 4.16 -11.07 2.82
C SER A 65 4.95 -12.39 2.83
N GLU A 66 4.75 -13.26 1.84
CA GLU A 66 5.51 -14.51 1.71
C GLU A 66 7.00 -14.27 1.43
N LYS A 67 7.33 -13.24 0.64
CA LYS A 67 8.71 -12.85 0.38
C LYS A 67 9.33 -12.22 1.62
N LEU A 68 8.57 -11.39 2.34
CA LEU A 68 9.03 -10.78 3.59
C LEU A 68 9.32 -11.81 4.69
N SER A 69 8.47 -12.84 4.84
CA SER A 69 8.64 -13.84 5.90
C SER A 69 9.90 -14.70 5.73
N LYS A 70 10.42 -14.81 4.50
CA LYS A 70 11.63 -15.55 4.17
C LYS A 70 12.91 -14.73 4.36
N LEU A 71 12.81 -13.41 4.57
CA LEU A 71 13.97 -12.55 4.78
C LEU A 71 14.51 -12.72 6.20
N LYS A 72 15.84 -12.69 6.32
CA LYS A 72 16.52 -12.58 7.62
C LYS A 72 17.00 -11.15 7.79
N PHE A 73 16.53 -10.48 8.83
CA PHE A 73 16.93 -9.11 9.15
C PHE A 73 18.06 -9.11 10.17
N SER A 74 19.08 -8.29 9.95
CA SER A 74 20.14 -8.12 10.95
C SER A 74 19.65 -7.21 12.08
N GLN A 75 20.16 -7.43 13.29
CA GLN A 75 19.83 -6.59 14.45
C GLN A 75 20.16 -5.11 14.20
N ARG A 76 21.22 -4.84 13.42
CA ARG A 76 21.61 -3.50 13.01
C ARG A 76 20.54 -2.79 12.18
N VAL A 77 19.84 -3.51 11.29
CA VAL A 77 18.74 -2.94 10.50
C VAL A 77 17.55 -2.65 11.40
N LEU A 78 17.19 -3.60 12.27
CA LEU A 78 16.04 -3.46 13.17
C LEU A 78 16.24 -2.34 14.21
N SER A 79 17.47 -2.06 14.61
CA SER A 79 17.77 -1.00 15.60
C SER A 79 17.60 0.43 15.08
N TYR A 80 17.34 0.65 13.79
CA TYR A 80 17.15 2.00 13.23
C TYR A 80 15.85 2.68 13.66
N ILE A 81 14.87 1.91 14.14
CA ILE A 81 13.61 2.42 14.67
C ILE A 81 13.29 1.66 15.95
N SER A 82 12.72 2.34 16.95
CA SER A 82 12.20 1.63 18.12
C SER A 82 10.97 0.82 17.75
N SER A 83 10.72 -0.28 18.45
CA SER A 83 9.53 -1.11 18.24
C SER A 83 8.23 -0.31 18.37
N GLU A 84 8.18 0.62 19.32
CA GLU A 84 7.04 1.51 19.53
C GLU A 84 6.78 2.40 18.31
N ARG A 85 7.82 3.03 17.75
CA ARG A 85 7.68 3.87 16.55
C ARG A 85 7.34 3.04 15.31
N ALA A 86 7.93 1.85 15.17
CA ALA A 86 7.63 0.93 14.08
C ALA A 86 6.16 0.52 14.06
N GLN A 87 5.58 0.20 15.23
CA GLN A 87 4.16 -0.12 15.35
C GLN A 87 3.28 1.07 15.03
N ARG A 88 3.59 2.25 15.58
CA ARG A 88 2.79 3.46 15.36
C ARG A 88 2.75 3.86 13.88
N LEU A 89 3.89 3.78 13.19
CA LEU A 89 4.00 4.12 11.77
C LEU A 89 3.63 2.97 10.83
N SER A 90 3.27 1.80 11.37
CA SER A 90 3.09 0.56 10.61
C SER A 90 4.24 0.32 9.60
N ALA A 91 5.47 0.57 10.04
CA ALA A 91 6.67 0.60 9.21
C ALA A 91 7.80 -0.22 9.84
N MET A 92 8.55 -0.95 9.02
CA MET A 92 9.69 -1.76 9.47
C MET A 92 10.89 -1.58 8.54
N PRO A 93 12.11 -1.31 9.06
CA PRO A 93 13.31 -1.26 8.24
C PRO A 93 13.69 -2.66 7.78
N ILE A 94 14.02 -2.80 6.51
CA ILE A 94 14.36 -4.09 5.89
C ILE A 94 15.78 -4.15 5.34
N TYR A 95 16.38 -2.99 5.06
CA TYR A 95 17.70 -2.90 4.44
C TYR A 95 18.31 -1.52 4.69
N ILE A 96 19.65 -1.49 4.82
CA ILE A 96 20.42 -0.25 4.82
C ILE A 96 21.28 -0.29 3.55
N GLU A 97 21.14 0.71 2.70
CA GLU A 97 21.94 0.85 1.50
C GLU A 97 23.39 1.20 1.87
N PRO A 98 24.38 0.36 1.53
CA PRO A 98 25.76 0.55 1.98
C PRO A 98 26.40 1.83 1.48
N GLU A 99 26.03 2.29 0.28
CA GLU A 99 26.64 3.44 -0.38
C GLU A 99 26.09 4.76 0.14
N SER A 100 24.76 4.89 0.23
CA SER A 100 24.10 6.14 0.63
C SER A 100 23.85 6.22 2.15
N GLY A 101 23.89 5.09 2.85
CA GLY A 101 23.43 4.99 4.24
C GLY A 101 21.90 5.06 4.39
N SER A 102 21.15 5.08 3.28
CA SER A 102 19.68 5.17 3.30
C SER A 102 19.07 3.91 3.87
N VAL A 103 17.97 4.08 4.61
CA VAL A 103 17.22 2.95 5.18
C VAL A 103 15.96 2.73 4.38
N VAL A 104 15.78 1.49 3.92
CA VAL A 104 14.59 1.07 3.21
C VAL A 104 13.59 0.53 4.21
N PHE A 105 12.40 1.13 4.21
CA PHE A 105 11.27 0.69 5.03
C PHE A 105 10.23 -0.04 4.19
N VAL A 106 9.58 -1.02 4.81
CA VAL A 106 8.32 -1.60 4.34
C VAL A 106 7.20 -1.04 5.20
N MET A 107 6.11 -0.64 4.55
CA MET A 107 4.94 -0.05 5.20
C MET A 107 3.68 -0.78 4.73
N SER A 108 2.68 -0.90 5.60
CA SER A 108 1.35 -1.42 5.23
C SER A 108 0.60 -0.45 4.31
N TYR A 109 0.80 0.85 4.51
CA TYR A 109 0.19 1.91 3.71
C TYR A 109 1.17 3.07 3.57
N PRO A 110 1.72 3.34 2.37
CA PRO A 110 2.78 4.34 2.20
C PRO A 110 2.29 5.81 2.25
N PHE A 111 1.01 6.05 2.53
CA PHE A 111 0.36 7.36 2.39
C PHE A 111 0.04 8.08 3.71
N GLU A 112 0.36 7.52 4.87
CA GLU A 112 0.23 8.22 6.16
C GLU A 112 1.61 8.49 6.78
N PRO A 113 2.01 9.77 6.95
CA PRO A 113 3.20 10.14 7.72
C PRO A 113 3.01 10.07 9.24
#